data_AF-A0A7S2UCC3-F1
#
_entry.id   AF-A0A7S2UCC3-F1
#
_cell.length_a   1.000
_cell.length_b   1.000
_cell.length_c   1.000
_cell.angle_alpha   90.00
_cell.angle_beta   90.00
_cell.angle_gamma   90.00
#
_symmetry.space_group_name_H-M   'P 1'
#
loop_
_entity.id
_entity.type
_entity.pdbx_description
1 polymer ?
#
loop_
_entity_poly.entity_id
_entity_poly.type
_entity_poly.pdbx_seq_one_letter_code
_entity_poly.pdbx_strand_id
1 'polypeptide(L)'
;MPWLFGGKRPFFAYGECSRYVAVKGCSCFVYIHKEDAEPLYAIFLENVVAEIEDPEHPHPNSVTLSPWTRQMSKEDVVTVLLKRSNGMLLYQVTFDISKENSMAANNFVSTVNGSGTIEKGIEKGVWKGTKSSSSTLVHATTIDK
;
A
#
# COMPACT_ATOMS: atom_id res chain seq x y z
N MET A 1 -15.85 -7.81 17.33
CA MET A 1 -17.25 -7.40 17.09
C MET A 1 -17.57 -7.69 15.63
N PRO A 2 -18.69 -8.37 15.29
CA PRO A 2 -19.06 -8.59 13.90
C PRO A 2 -19.67 -7.32 13.31
N TRP A 3 -19.11 -6.84 12.21
CA TRP A 3 -19.61 -5.70 11.45
C TRP A 3 -20.51 -6.21 10.32
N LEU A 4 -21.77 -5.78 10.29
CA LEU A 4 -22.78 -6.25 9.35
C LEU A 4 -22.89 -5.23 8.20
N PHE A 5 -22.11 -5.41 7.13
CA PHE A 5 -22.25 -4.61 5.91
C PHE A 5 -23.34 -5.22 5.02
N GLY A 6 -24.49 -4.55 4.93
CA GLY A 6 -25.57 -4.95 4.03
C GLY A 6 -25.21 -4.69 2.57
N GLY A 7 -24.65 -5.69 1.88
CA GLY A 7 -24.53 -5.82 0.41
C GLY A 7 -23.75 -4.75 -0.36
N LYS A 8 -23.55 -3.55 0.18
CA LYS A 8 -22.77 -2.46 -0.40
C LYS A 8 -21.38 -2.45 0.23
N ARG A 9 -20.36 -2.14 -0.56
CA ARG A 9 -18.98 -2.02 -0.08
C ARG A 9 -18.92 -1.00 1.07
N PRO A 10 -18.08 -1.24 2.09
CA PRO A 10 -17.83 -0.22 3.10
C PRO A 10 -17.29 1.04 2.44
N PHE A 11 -17.53 2.19 3.06
CA PHE A 11 -17.24 3.51 2.50
C PHE A 11 -16.49 4.31 3.55
N PHE A 12 -15.33 4.84 3.18
CA PHE A 12 -14.51 5.67 4.07
C PHE A 12 -14.18 7.00 3.38
N ALA A 13 -14.04 8.03 4.21
CA ALA A 13 -13.66 9.36 3.76
C ALA A 13 -12.12 9.45 3.74
N TYR A 14 -11.53 9.86 2.61
CA TYR A 14 -10.09 9.75 2.38
C TYR A 14 -9.22 10.42 3.46
N GLY A 15 -9.63 11.59 3.97
CA GLY A 15 -8.86 12.36 4.96
C GLY A 15 -8.78 11.72 6.35
N GLU A 16 -9.79 10.95 6.77
CA GLU A 16 -9.82 10.31 8.09
C GLU A 16 -8.88 9.09 8.18
N CYS A 17 -8.66 8.44 7.04
CA CYS A 17 -7.87 7.22 6.95
C CYS A 17 -6.48 7.44 6.33
N SER A 18 -6.07 8.69 6.11
CA SER A 18 -4.79 8.99 5.49
C SER A 18 -3.62 8.62 6.40
N ARG A 19 -2.63 7.93 5.84
CA ARG A 19 -1.44 7.42 6.55
C ARG A 19 -0.19 7.68 5.71
N TYR A 20 0.96 7.46 6.32
CA TYR A 20 2.25 7.43 5.62
C TYR A 20 2.77 6.01 5.59
N VAL A 21 3.27 5.56 4.44
CA VAL A 21 3.82 4.21 4.31
C VAL A 21 5.28 4.27 3.87
N ALA A 22 6.10 3.38 4.44
CA ALA A 22 7.51 3.21 4.07
C ALA A 22 7.83 1.72 3.91
N VAL A 23 8.48 1.34 2.81
CA VAL A 23 8.91 -0.04 2.58
C VAL A 23 10.41 -0.17 2.83
N LYS A 24 10.81 -1.18 3.62
CA LYS A 24 12.21 -1.50 3.90
C LYS A 24 12.37 -3.01 4.10
N GLY A 25 13.17 -3.65 3.23
CA GLY A 25 13.28 -5.11 3.20
C GLY A 25 11.91 -5.75 2.94
N CYS A 26 11.59 -6.85 3.62
CA CYS A 26 10.30 -7.53 3.49
C CYS A 26 9.20 -6.94 4.38
N SER A 27 9.24 -5.63 4.67
CA SER A 27 8.27 -4.99 5.57
C SER A 27 7.81 -3.63 5.06
N CYS A 28 6.50 -3.39 5.16
CA CYS A 28 5.86 -2.10 4.94
C CYS A 28 5.42 -1.54 6.30
N PHE A 29 5.92 -0.37 6.66
CA PHE A 29 5.66 0.30 7.91
C PHE A 29 4.62 1.40 7.68
N VAL A 30 3.58 1.44 8.51
CA VAL A 30 2.48 2.42 8.41
C VAL A 30 2.58 3.38 9.58
N TYR A 31 2.57 4.68 9.31
CA TYR A 31 2.67 5.76 10.28
C TYR A 31 1.41 6.64 10.22
N ILE A 32 1.05 7.29 11.33
CA ILE A 32 -0.06 8.24 11.35
C ILE A 32 0.40 9.57 10.75
N HIS A 33 1.56 10.05 11.18
CA HIS A 33 2.20 11.26 10.70
C HIS A 33 3.58 10.96 10.12
N LYS A 34 4.07 11.85 9.25
CA LYS A 34 5.37 11.71 8.60
C LYS A 34 6.53 11.82 9.59
N GLU A 35 6.32 12.59 10.65
CA GLU A 35 7.31 12.89 11.68
C GLU A 35 7.31 11.87 12.83
N ASP A 36 6.42 10.89 12.80
CA ASP A 36 6.34 9.85 13.83
C ASP A 36 7.64 9.03 13.86
N ALA A 37 8.22 8.88 15.05
CA ALA A 37 9.45 8.10 15.26
C ALA A 37 9.22 6.59 15.17
N GLU A 38 7.99 6.14 15.44
CA GLU A 38 7.59 4.74 15.48
C GLU A 38 6.37 4.50 14.58
N PRO A 39 6.30 3.35 13.87
CA PRO A 39 5.15 3.01 13.06
C PRO A 39 3.96 2.63 13.93
N LEU A 40 2.75 2.93 13.45
CA LEU A 40 1.51 2.41 14.03
C LEU A 40 1.45 0.88 13.95
N TYR A 41 1.84 0.32 12.81
CA TYR A 41 2.02 -1.12 12.62
C TYR A 41 2.94 -1.42 11.42
N ALA A 42 3.35 -2.68 11.30
CA ALA A 42 4.13 -3.18 10.18
C ALA A 42 3.40 -4.35 9.49
N ILE A 43 3.41 -4.33 8.16
CA ILE A 43 2.91 -5.40 7.29
C ILE A 43 4.12 -6.18 6.80
N PHE A 44 4.15 -7.48 7.08
CA PHE A 44 5.15 -8.36 6.53
C PHE A 44 4.80 -8.70 5.08
N LEU A 45 5.73 -8.42 4.16
CA LEU A 45 5.51 -8.51 2.71
C LEU A 45 5.93 -9.87 2.13
N GLU A 46 6.41 -10.80 2.95
CA GLU A 46 6.72 -12.14 2.47
C GLU A 46 5.43 -12.82 1.96
N ASN A 47 5.49 -13.35 0.73
CA ASN A 47 4.33 -13.93 0.03
C ASN A 47 3.18 -12.95 -0.26
N VAL A 48 3.45 -11.64 -0.21
CA VAL A 48 2.52 -10.58 -0.61
C VAL A 48 2.86 -10.09 -2.02
N VAL A 49 1.83 -9.99 -2.86
CA VAL A 49 1.89 -9.44 -4.21
C VAL A 49 1.10 -8.14 -4.22
N ALA A 50 1.73 -7.07 -4.69
CA ALA A 50 1.09 -5.78 -4.95
C ALA A 50 0.62 -5.71 -6.41
N GLU A 51 -0.59 -5.20 -6.64
CA GLU A 51 -1.12 -4.90 -7.97
C GLU A 51 -1.92 -3.60 -7.96
N ILE A 52 -1.96 -2.89 -9.09
CA ILE A 52 -2.89 -1.78 -9.27
C ILE A 52 -4.28 -2.35 -9.53
N GLU A 53 -5.30 -1.86 -8.82
CA GLU A 53 -6.69 -2.25 -9.01
C GLU A 53 -7.21 -1.77 -10.37
N ASP A 54 -7.92 -2.66 -11.09
CA ASP A 54 -8.70 -2.29 -12.26
C ASP A 54 -9.99 -1.56 -11.83
N PRO A 55 -10.18 -0.27 -12.19
CA PRO A 55 -11.36 0.50 -11.79
C PRO A 55 -12.68 0.02 -12.43
N GLU A 56 -12.61 -0.74 -13.53
CA GLU A 56 -13.78 -1.31 -14.22
C GLU A 56 -14.18 -2.68 -13.66
N HIS A 57 -13.21 -3.42 -13.12
CA HIS A 57 -13.41 -4.71 -12.47
C HIS A 57 -12.81 -4.74 -11.05
N PRO A 58 -13.30 -3.87 -10.14
CA PRO A 58 -12.70 -3.73 -8.82
C PRO A 58 -12.90 -4.99 -7.98
N HIS A 59 -11.87 -5.36 -7.21
CA HIS A 59 -11.83 -6.61 -6.45
C HIS A 59 -13.07 -6.72 -5.53
N PRO A 60 -13.74 -7.88 -5.42
CA PRO A 60 -15.02 -7.99 -4.71
C PRO A 60 -14.93 -7.59 -3.24
N ASN A 61 -13.79 -7.85 -2.61
CA ASN A 61 -13.53 -7.48 -1.24
C ASN A 61 -12.95 -6.07 -1.09
N SER A 62 -12.53 -5.36 -2.14
CA SER A 62 -11.93 -4.02 -1.99
C SER A 62 -12.96 -2.98 -1.56
N VAL A 63 -12.43 -1.88 -1.03
CA VAL A 63 -13.20 -0.81 -0.42
C VAL A 63 -13.17 0.41 -1.32
N THR A 64 -14.32 1.07 -1.47
CA THR A 64 -14.40 2.31 -2.22
C THR A 64 -14.10 3.48 -1.29
N LEU A 65 -13.05 4.24 -1.61
CA LEU A 65 -12.78 5.51 -0.96
C LEU A 65 -13.54 6.61 -1.69
N SER A 66 -14.19 7.48 -0.93
CA SER A 66 -14.75 8.70 -1.51
C SER A 66 -13.71 9.80 -1.54
N PRO A 67 -13.67 10.56 -2.65
CA PRO A 67 -12.90 11.79 -2.68
C PRO A 67 -13.40 12.73 -1.57
N TRP A 68 -12.48 13.14 -0.70
CA TRP A 68 -12.75 13.96 0.50
C TRP A 68 -13.27 15.36 0.14
N THR A 69 -12.91 15.87 -1.04
CA THR A 69 -13.27 17.22 -1.48
C THR A 69 -13.93 17.18 -2.86
N ARG A 70 -14.70 18.21 -3.20
CA ARG A 70 -15.27 18.43 -4.54
C ARG A 70 -14.20 18.50 -5.65
N GLN A 71 -12.92 18.53 -5.32
CA GLN A 71 -11.81 18.69 -6.26
C GLN A 71 -11.10 17.37 -6.62
N MET A 72 -11.41 16.26 -5.95
CA MET A 72 -10.86 14.95 -6.33
C MET A 72 -11.91 14.15 -7.09
N SER A 73 -11.54 13.65 -8.26
CA SER A 73 -12.34 12.70 -9.02
C SER A 73 -11.85 11.26 -8.79
N LYS A 74 -12.56 10.27 -9.36
CA LYS A 74 -12.14 8.86 -9.27
C LYS A 74 -10.80 8.64 -9.99
N GLU A 75 -10.53 9.45 -10.99
CA GLU A 75 -9.31 9.41 -11.82
C GLU A 75 -8.09 9.99 -11.09
N ASP A 76 -8.30 10.75 -10.01
CA ASP A 76 -7.26 11.35 -9.19
C ASP A 76 -6.71 10.40 -8.11
N VAL A 77 -7.21 9.16 -8.05
CA VAL A 77 -6.76 8.17 -7.08
C VAL A 77 -6.39 6.85 -7.74
N VAL A 78 -5.30 6.26 -7.26
CA VAL A 78 -4.87 4.92 -7.69
C VAL A 78 -4.89 4.00 -6.49
N THR A 79 -5.65 2.92 -6.58
CA THR A 79 -5.69 1.89 -5.56
C THR A 79 -4.71 0.77 -5.89
N VAL A 80 -3.87 0.43 -4.92
CA VAL A 80 -3.00 -0.74 -4.93
C VAL A 80 -3.56 -1.78 -3.97
N LEU A 81 -3.72 -3.00 -4.45
CA LEU A 81 -4.14 -4.16 -3.69
C LEU A 81 -2.91 -4.96 -3.26
N LEU A 82 -2.83 -5.29 -1.97
CA LEU A 82 -1.85 -6.23 -1.44
C LEU A 82 -2.54 -7.56 -1.21
N LYS A 83 -2.14 -8.59 -1.95
CA LYS A 83 -2.78 -9.91 -1.96
C LYS A 83 -1.80 -11.00 -1.57
N ARG A 84 -2.29 -12.11 -1.03
CA ARG A 84 -1.52 -13.36 -0.99
C ARG A 84 -1.40 -13.97 -2.38
N SER A 85 -0.45 -14.88 -2.54
CA SER A 85 -0.26 -15.69 -3.75
C SER A 85 -1.52 -16.46 -4.21
N ASN A 86 -2.44 -16.78 -3.30
CA ASN A 86 -3.72 -17.43 -3.62
C ASN A 86 -4.81 -16.44 -4.08
N GLY A 87 -4.49 -15.16 -4.28
CA GLY A 87 -5.43 -14.13 -4.69
C GLY A 87 -6.24 -13.50 -3.57
N MET A 88 -6.08 -13.93 -2.30
CA MET A 88 -6.78 -13.34 -1.17
C MET A 88 -6.28 -11.92 -0.89
N LEU A 89 -7.18 -10.94 -0.97
CA LEU A 89 -6.91 -9.55 -0.61
C LEU A 89 -6.62 -9.40 0.89
N LEU A 90 -5.45 -8.90 1.23
CA LEU A 90 -5.01 -8.60 2.60
C LEU A 90 -5.25 -7.12 2.93
N TYR A 91 -4.62 -6.24 2.17
CA TYR A 91 -4.66 -4.79 2.42
C TYR A 91 -4.94 -4.03 1.14
N GLN A 92 -5.42 -2.80 1.31
CA GLN A 92 -5.61 -1.84 0.24
C GLN A 92 -4.91 -0.54 0.60
N VAL A 93 -4.18 0.02 -0.37
CA VAL A 93 -3.46 1.27 -0.26
C VAL A 93 -3.90 2.17 -1.41
N THR A 94 -4.49 3.33 -1.11
CA THR A 94 -4.93 4.27 -2.15
C THR A 94 -4.10 5.55 -2.13
N PHE A 95 -3.52 5.85 -3.27
CA PHE A 95 -2.66 7.00 -3.52
C PHE A 95 -3.47 8.13 -4.14
N ASP A 96 -3.31 9.33 -3.61
CA ASP A 96 -3.73 10.57 -4.26
C ASP A 96 -2.69 10.91 -5.34
N ILE A 97 -3.10 10.86 -6.61
CA ILE A 97 -2.25 11.17 -7.76
C ILE A 97 -2.61 12.52 -8.40
N SER A 98 -3.49 13.31 -7.77
CA SER A 98 -3.82 14.67 -8.25
C SER A 98 -2.62 15.62 -8.21
N LYS A 99 -1.67 15.38 -7.29
CA LYS A 99 -0.49 16.22 -7.07
C LYS A 99 0.81 15.61 -7.57
N GLU A 100 0.91 14.29 -7.53
CA GLU A 100 2.07 13.55 -7.98
C GLU A 100 1.59 12.55 -9.03
N ASN A 101 2.18 12.61 -10.22
CA ASN A 101 1.89 11.65 -11.30
C ASN A 101 1.94 10.21 -10.75
N SER A 102 1.24 9.27 -11.40
CA SER A 102 1.02 7.86 -10.98
C SER A 102 2.26 7.02 -10.63
N MET A 103 3.46 7.61 -10.72
CA MET A 103 4.74 7.06 -10.29
C MET A 103 4.75 6.59 -8.83
N ALA A 104 4.09 7.26 -7.90
CA ALA A 104 4.09 6.84 -6.49
C ALA A 104 3.51 5.43 -6.30
N ALA A 105 2.33 5.17 -6.88
CA ALA A 105 1.68 3.87 -6.84
C ALA A 105 2.50 2.80 -7.58
N ASN A 106 3.02 3.11 -8.77
CA ASN A 106 3.86 2.20 -9.54
C ASN A 106 5.15 1.82 -8.80
N ASN A 107 5.85 2.81 -8.23
CA ASN A 107 7.07 2.60 -7.45
C ASN A 107 6.78 1.74 -6.21
N PHE A 108 5.66 1.98 -5.54
CA PHE A 108 5.24 1.16 -4.41
C PHE A 108 5.03 -0.31 -4.84
N VAL A 109 4.29 -0.55 -5.93
CA VAL A 109 4.08 -1.90 -6.48
C VAL A 109 5.40 -2.58 -6.84
N SER A 110 6.29 -1.89 -7.57
CA SER A 110 7.61 -2.43 -7.92
C SER A 110 8.45 -2.75 -6.69
N THR A 111 8.40 -1.89 -5.67
CA THR A 111 9.16 -2.09 -4.43
C THR A 111 8.65 -3.29 -3.63
N VAL A 112 7.32 -3.41 -3.45
CA VAL A 112 6.71 -4.54 -2.73
C VAL A 112 7.00 -5.86 -3.46
N ASN A 113 6.78 -5.91 -4.78
CA ASN A 113 7.01 -7.12 -5.56
C ASN A 113 8.50 -7.48 -5.68
N GLY A 114 9.40 -6.48 -5.68
CA GLY A 114 10.84 -6.70 -5.64
C GLY A 114 11.34 -7.23 -4.29
N SER A 115 10.68 -6.85 -3.20
CA SER A 115 11.07 -7.22 -1.84
C SER A 115 10.90 -8.72 -1.54
N GLY A 116 9.99 -9.41 -2.24
CA GLY A 116 9.80 -10.87 -2.11
C GLY A 116 10.90 -11.72 -2.75
N THR A 117 11.87 -11.14 -3.47
CA THR A 117 12.88 -11.90 -4.24
C THR A 117 14.24 -12.01 -3.55
N ILE A 118 14.40 -11.55 -2.30
CA ILE A 118 15.71 -11.48 -1.62
C ILE A 118 16.18 -12.84 -1.06
N GLU A 119 15.40 -13.93 -1.18
CA GLU A 119 15.84 -15.26 -0.78
C GLU A 119 16.39 -16.10 -1.94
N LYS A 120 17.65 -15.86 -2.35
CA LYS A 120 18.50 -16.90 -3.00
C LYS A 120 20.00 -16.57 -3.13
N GLY A 121 20.53 -15.59 -2.38
CA GLY A 121 21.89 -15.09 -2.64
C GLY A 121 22.76 -14.78 -1.42
N ILE A 122 22.56 -15.43 -0.27
CA ILE A 122 23.49 -15.31 0.86
C ILE A 122 24.36 -16.57 0.96
N GLU A 123 25.27 -16.74 0.01
CA GLU A 123 26.51 -17.49 0.26
C GLU A 123 27.64 -16.49 0.54
N LYS A 124 28.17 -16.57 1.76
CA LYS A 124 29.50 -16.14 2.22
C LYS A 124 30.19 -15.05 1.39
N GLY A 125 29.84 -13.80 1.67
CA GLY A 125 30.62 -12.65 1.21
C GLY A 125 30.38 -11.46 2.11
N VAL A 126 31.43 -11.02 2.80
CA VAL A 126 31.48 -9.78 3.58
C VAL A 126 30.87 -8.63 2.77
N TRP A 127 29.67 -8.17 3.16
CA TRP A 127 29.02 -7.01 2.54
C TRP A 127 29.68 -5.74 3.10
N LYS A 128 30.73 -5.26 2.43
CA LYS A 128 31.17 -3.87 2.53
C LYS A 128 30.17 -3.02 1.75
N GLY A 129 29.61 -2.02 2.45
CA GLY A 129 28.43 -1.28 2.03
C GLY A 129 28.50 -0.69 0.62
N THR A 130 27.38 -0.80 -0.07
CA THR A 130 26.94 0.15 -1.08
C THR A 130 25.55 0.63 -0.72
N LYS A 131 25.43 1.96 -0.62
CA LYS A 131 24.18 2.70 -0.41
C LYS A 131 23.16 2.31 -1.48
N SER A 132 22.15 1.53 -1.11
CA SER A 132 20.86 1.50 -1.80
C SER A 132 19.80 0.99 -0.82
N SER A 133 19.39 1.85 0.09
CA SER A 133 18.16 1.68 0.86
C SER A 133 17.24 2.81 0.42
N SER A 134 16.56 2.63 -0.71
CA SER A 134 15.54 3.57 -1.16
C SER A 134 14.28 3.32 -0.33
N SER A 135 14.22 3.90 0.87
CA SER A 135 12.96 4.00 1.62
C SER A 135 12.16 5.14 0.99
N THR A 136 11.20 4.80 0.13
CA THR A 136 10.24 5.79 -0.39
C THR A 136 9.12 5.93 0.63
N LEU A 137 9.06 7.09 1.29
CA LEU A 137 7.93 7.45 2.13
C LEU A 137 6.86 8.07 1.24
N VAL A 138 5.68 7.47 1.19
CA VAL A 138 4.57 7.93 0.34
C VAL A 138 3.32 8.14 1.18
N HIS A 139 2.58 9.19 0.84
CA HIS A 139 1.30 9.50 1.44
C HIS A 139 0.22 8.61 0.84
N ALA A 140 -0.44 7.79 1.66
CA ALA A 140 -1.43 6.86 1.18
C ALA A 140 -2.47 6.53 2.24
N THR A 141 -3.70 6.27 1.82
CA THR A 141 -4.77 5.84 2.71
C THR A 141 -4.74 4.32 2.82
N THR A 142 -4.56 3.79 4.03
CA THR A 142 -4.53 2.34 4.30
C THR A 142 -5.78 1.91 5.05
N ILE A 143 -6.42 0.84 4.58
CA ILE A 143 -7.58 0.23 5.23
C ILE A 143 -7.19 -1.20 5.63
N ASP A 144 -7.19 -1.46 6.94
CA ASP A 144 -6.98 -2.78 7.52
C ASP A 144 -8.31 -3.57 7.54
N LYS A 145 -8.26 -4.89 7.37
CA LYS A 145 -9.45 -5.76 7.28
C LYS A 145 -9.46 -6.89 8.28
#